data_AF-A0A846P9C7-F1
#
_entry.id   AF-A0A846P9C7-F1
#
_cell.length_a   1.000
_cell.length_b   1.000
_cell.length_c   1.000
_cell.angle_alpha   90.00
_cell.angle_beta   90.00
_cell.angle_gamma   90.00
#
_symmetry.space_group_name_H-M   'P 1'
#
loop_
_entity.id
_entity.type
_entity.pdbx_description
1 polymer ?
#
loop_
_entity_poly.entity_id
_entity_poly.type
_entity_poly.pdbx_seq_one_letter_code
_entity_poly.pdbx_strand_id
1 'polypeptide(L)'
;MKELYHRLFEELPCYVSVQDRDLRLIAVNSMFRRDFGGKPGAYCYQIYKGRAGKCADCPVKQTFRDGKSHASEEIVTRKDGEDVNVIVYTSPVRNPNGKIDAVVETRRHY
;
A
#
# COMPACT_ATOMS: atom_id res chain seq x y z
N MET A 1 -23.18 0.21 6.97
CA MET A 1 -22.07 -0.59 6.39
C MET A 1 -20.82 0.24 6.10
N LYS A 2 -20.90 1.37 5.35
CA LYS A 2 -19.73 2.19 4.98
C LYS A 2 -18.88 2.65 6.18
N GLU A 3 -19.52 3.05 7.28
CA GLU A 3 -18.84 3.47 8.52
C GLU A 3 -18.11 2.33 9.25
N LEU A 4 -18.66 1.11 9.22
CA LEU A 4 -17.99 -0.05 9.83
C LEU A 4 -16.71 -0.38 9.06
N TYR A 5 -16.78 -0.48 7.73
CA TYR A 5 -15.61 -0.77 6.91
C TYR A 5 -14.54 0.31 7.00
N HIS A 6 -14.93 1.59 7.07
CA HIS A 6 -13.99 2.68 7.31
C HIS A 6 -13.28 2.52 8.66
N ARG A 7 -14.01 2.26 9.75
CA ARG A 7 -13.40 2.01 11.06
C ARG A 7 -12.48 0.79 11.04
N LEU A 8 -12.92 -0.33 10.45
CA LEU A 8 -12.07 -1.52 10.33
C LEU A 8 -10.78 -1.21 9.57
N PHE A 9 -10.85 -0.52 8.43
CA PHE A 9 -9.68 -0.11 7.66
C PHE A 9 -8.71 0.74 8.49
N GLU A 10 -9.24 1.71 9.23
CA GLU A 10 -8.46 2.60 10.08
C GLU A 10 -7.81 1.88 11.27
N GLU A 11 -8.46 0.86 11.83
CA GLU A 11 -8.01 0.09 13.01
C GLU A 11 -7.16 -1.15 12.67
N LEU A 12 -6.96 -1.48 11.39
CA LEU A 12 -6.15 -2.64 11.00
C LEU A 12 -4.74 -2.54 11.61
N PRO A 13 -4.24 -3.58 12.32
CA PRO A 13 -2.96 -3.56 13.03
C PRO A 13 -1.77 -3.83 12.08
N CYS A 14 -1.82 -3.24 10.89
CA CYS A 14 -0.78 -3.28 9.89
C CYS A 14 -0.83 -2.00 9.04
N TYR A 15 0.23 -1.74 8.29
CA TYR A 15 0.21 -0.63 7.35
C TYR A 15 -0.66 -1.01 6.16
N VAL A 16 -1.64 -0.17 5.85
CA VAL A 16 -2.51 -0.38 4.68
C VAL A 16 -2.47 0.85 3.79
N SER A 17 -2.36 0.59 2.50
CA SER A 17 -2.46 1.60 1.46
C SER A 17 -3.18 1.06 0.25
N VAL A 18 -3.73 1.98 -0.52
CA VAL A 18 -4.45 1.66 -1.74
C VAL A 18 -3.91 2.56 -2.84
N GLN A 19 -3.53 1.98 -3.96
CA GLN A 19 -2.92 2.68 -5.09
C GLN A 19 -3.79 2.60 -6.34
N ASP A 20 -3.75 3.67 -7.15
CA ASP A 20 -4.22 3.65 -8.53
C ASP A 20 -3.16 3.09 -9.50
N ARG A 21 -3.51 3.00 -10.79
CA ARG A 21 -2.61 2.50 -11.85
C ARG A 21 -1.35 3.34 -12.06
N ASP A 22 -1.38 4.61 -11.66
CA ASP A 22 -0.25 5.53 -11.71
C ASP A 22 0.62 5.48 -10.45
N LEU A 23 0.29 4.57 -9.52
CA LEU A 23 0.95 4.37 -8.23
C LEU A 23 0.77 5.55 -7.27
N ARG A 24 -0.30 6.33 -7.45
CA ARG A 24 -0.71 7.34 -6.48
C ARG A 24 -1.54 6.70 -5.39
N LEU A 25 -1.33 7.13 -4.16
CA LEU A 25 -2.15 6.75 -3.03
C LEU A 25 -3.56 7.29 -3.23
N ILE A 26 -4.57 6.44 -3.13
CA ILE A 26 -5.98 6.83 -3.06
C ILE A 26 -6.52 6.77 -1.63
N ALA A 27 -5.99 5.88 -0.81
CA ALA A 27 -6.29 5.77 0.62
C ALA A 27 -5.12 5.14 1.39
N VAL A 28 -5.03 5.45 2.68
CA VAL A 28 -4.06 4.92 3.64
C VAL A 28 -4.70 4.89 5.02
N ASN A 29 -4.38 3.92 5.87
CA ASN A 29 -4.98 3.83 7.21
C ASN A 29 -4.29 4.72 8.26
N SER A 30 -4.80 4.73 9.48
CA SER A 30 -4.31 5.57 10.58
C SER A 30 -2.84 5.27 10.92
N MET A 31 -2.51 3.99 11.09
CA MET A 31 -1.18 3.49 11.42
C MET A 31 -0.15 3.95 10.38
N PHE A 32 -0.52 3.83 9.11
CA PHE A 32 0.26 4.31 8.00
C PHE A 32 0.54 5.81 8.07
N ARG A 33 -0.52 6.61 8.17
CA ARG A 33 -0.41 8.08 8.09
C ARG A 33 0.47 8.59 9.23
N ARG A 34 0.34 8.00 10.41
CA ARG A 34 1.16 8.31 11.58
C ARG A 34 2.65 8.07 11.29
N ASP A 35 2.99 6.88 10.82
CA ASP A 35 4.39 6.42 10.80
C ASP A 35 5.15 6.89 9.54
N PHE A 36 4.53 6.93 8.36
CA PHE A 36 5.20 7.36 7.13
C PHE A 36 4.82 8.77 6.70
N GLY A 37 3.67 9.27 7.13
CA GLY A 37 3.02 10.38 6.43
C GLY A 37 2.50 9.90 5.07
N GLY A 38 1.60 10.67 4.46
CA GLY A 38 0.99 10.26 3.20
C GLY A 38 -0.42 10.80 3.08
N LYS A 39 -0.74 11.29 1.89
CA LYS A 39 -2.05 11.80 1.55
C LYS A 39 -2.46 11.28 0.18
N PRO A 40 -3.76 11.18 -0.09
CA PRO A 40 -4.23 10.88 -1.43
C PRO A 40 -3.57 11.78 -2.49
N GLY A 41 -3.22 11.20 -3.63
CA GLY A 41 -2.52 11.84 -4.75
C GLY A 41 -1.00 11.75 -4.70
N ALA A 42 -0.38 11.49 -3.55
CA ALA A 42 1.07 11.31 -3.45
C ALA A 42 1.52 9.98 -4.06
N TYR A 43 2.72 9.93 -4.63
CA TYR A 43 3.27 8.67 -5.16
C TYR A 43 3.74 7.73 -4.05
N CYS A 44 3.40 6.44 -4.17
CA CYS A 44 3.79 5.43 -3.18
C CYS A 44 5.30 5.45 -2.92
N TYR A 45 6.11 5.33 -3.97
CA TYR A 45 7.56 5.19 -3.88
C TYR A 45 8.27 6.38 -3.24
N GLN A 46 7.66 7.57 -3.27
CA GLN A 46 8.16 8.75 -2.55
C GLN A 46 7.86 8.65 -1.05
N ILE A 47 6.65 8.25 -0.71
CA ILE A 47 6.18 8.20 0.69
C ILE A 47 6.85 7.08 1.47
N TYR A 48 6.89 5.85 0.94
CA TYR A 48 7.45 4.71 1.68
C TYR A 48 8.96 4.64 1.62
N LYS A 49 9.50 4.85 0.42
CA LYS A 49 10.87 4.44 0.09
C LYS A 49 11.80 5.64 -0.03
N GLY A 50 11.29 6.86 0.11
CA GLY A 50 12.05 8.09 -0.15
C GLY A 50 12.63 8.15 -1.57
N ARG A 51 12.11 7.36 -2.52
CA ARG A 51 12.69 7.23 -3.85
C ARG A 51 12.15 8.32 -4.77
N ALA A 52 13.01 8.82 -5.66
CA ALA A 52 12.60 9.73 -6.73
C ALA A 52 11.82 9.02 -7.86
N GLY A 53 11.91 7.68 -7.94
CA GLY A 53 11.32 6.89 -9.03
C GLY A 53 10.66 5.60 -8.56
N LYS A 54 9.93 4.98 -9.49
CA LYS A 54 9.18 3.73 -9.29
C LYS A 54 10.12 2.59 -8.86
N CYS A 55 9.61 1.64 -8.07
CA CYS A 55 10.35 0.44 -7.71
C CYS A 55 10.71 -0.37 -8.97
N ALA A 56 11.94 -0.90 -9.04
CA ALA A 56 12.37 -1.78 -10.12
C ALA A 56 11.52 -3.05 -10.16
N ASP A 57 11.36 -3.69 -9.01
CA ASP A 57 10.35 -4.72 -8.80
C ASP A 57 9.24 -4.19 -7.91
N CYS A 58 8.01 -4.19 -8.42
CA CYS A 58 6.86 -3.53 -7.79
C CYS A 58 5.67 -4.48 -7.73
N PRO A 59 5.34 -5.05 -6.56
CA PRO A 59 4.24 -6.00 -6.44
C PRO A 59 2.90 -5.38 -6.85
N VAL A 60 2.69 -4.08 -6.58
CA VAL A 60 1.49 -3.34 -7.03
C VAL A 60 1.36 -3.35 -8.56
N LYS A 61 2.44 -3.08 -9.30
CA LYS A 61 2.42 -3.14 -10.77
C LYS A 61 2.24 -4.57 -11.29
N GLN A 62 2.76 -5.56 -10.57
CA GLN A 62 2.54 -6.97 -10.93
C GLN A 62 1.05 -7.30 -10.79
N THR A 63 0.41 -6.95 -9.66
CA THR A 63 -1.03 -7.15 -9.45
C THR A 63 -1.90 -6.44 -10.49
N PHE A 64 -1.59 -5.19 -10.85
CA PHE A 64 -2.34 -4.51 -11.91
C PHE A 64 -2.23 -5.21 -13.27
N ARG A 65 -1.11 -5.90 -13.53
CA ARG A 65 -0.80 -6.53 -14.81
C ARG A 65 -1.50 -7.86 -14.98
N ASP A 66 -1.45 -8.73 -13.97
CA ASP A 66 -1.98 -10.09 -14.06
C ASP A 66 -3.26 -10.32 -13.25
N GLY A 67 -3.63 -9.36 -12.40
CA GLY A 67 -4.80 -9.47 -11.53
C GLY A 67 -4.68 -10.52 -10.44
N LYS A 68 -3.45 -10.90 -10.06
CA LYS A 68 -3.16 -11.82 -8.97
C LYS A 68 -2.58 -11.08 -7.77
N SER A 69 -2.72 -11.68 -6.60
CA SER A 69 -2.02 -11.22 -5.41
C SER A 69 -0.54 -11.57 -5.49
N HIS A 70 0.31 -10.64 -5.09
CA HIS A 70 1.76 -10.82 -5.01
C HIS A 70 2.26 -10.51 -3.62
N ALA A 71 3.42 -11.06 -3.27
CA ALA A 71 4.10 -10.80 -2.02
C ALA A 71 5.58 -10.51 -2.26
N SER A 72 6.19 -9.71 -1.38
CA SER A 72 7.62 -9.46 -1.38
C SER A 72 8.12 -9.16 0.02
N GLU A 73 9.33 -9.60 0.34
CA GLU A 73 10.04 -9.16 1.54
C GLU A 73 10.77 -7.85 1.25
N GLU A 74 10.61 -6.86 2.14
CA GLU A 74 11.26 -5.56 2.03
C GLU A 74 11.82 -5.13 3.39
N ILE A 75 12.86 -4.30 3.37
CA ILE A 75 13.30 -3.53 4.54
C ILE A 75 12.74 -2.12 4.40
N VAL A 76 12.10 -1.61 5.45
CA VAL A 76 11.62 -0.23 5.53
C VAL A 76 12.28 0.51 6.68
N THR A 77 12.73 1.72 6.43
CA THR A 77 13.23 2.62 7.48
C THR A 77 12.08 3.47 8.01
N ARG A 78 11.82 3.39 9.31
CA ARG A 78 10.82 4.21 10.00
C ARG A 78 11.33 5.64 10.22
N LYS A 79 10.44 6.56 10.61
CA LYS A 79 10.79 7.96 10.89
C LYS A 79 11.82 8.16 12.00
N ASP A 80 11.90 7.22 12.94
CA ASP A 80 12.88 7.20 14.03
C ASP A 80 14.27 6.69 13.59
N GLY A 81 14.41 6.23 12.34
CA GLY A 81 15.64 5.70 11.78
C GLY A 81 15.83 4.19 11.96
N GLU A 82 14.86 3.48 12.55
CA GLU A 82 14.93 2.02 12.70
C GLU A 82 14.56 1.30 11.39
N ASP A 83 15.40 0.35 10.97
CA ASP A 83 15.13 -0.54 9.86
C ASP A 83 14.32 -1.76 10.32
N VAL A 84 13.22 -2.05 9.61
CA VAL A 84 12.30 -3.12 9.95
C VAL A 84 12.06 -4.01 8.75
N ASN A 85 12.22 -5.33 8.93
CA ASN A 85 11.82 -6.31 7.94
C ASN A 85 10.30 -6.39 7.87
N VAL A 86 9.76 -6.28 6.67
CA VAL A 86 8.33 -6.36 6.42
C VAL A 86 8.03 -7.30 5.27
N ILE A 87 6.93 -8.03 5.40
CA ILE A 87 6.31 -8.72 4.27
C ILE A 87 5.24 -7.81 3.71
N VAL A 88 5.35 -7.53 2.41
CA VAL A 88 4.38 -6.80 1.62
C VAL A 88 3.46 -7.79 0.95
N TYR A 89 2.16 -7.57 1.02
CA TYR A 89 1.16 -8.28 0.24
C TYR A 89 0.33 -7.31 -0.59
N THR A 90 -0.07 -7.73 -1.78
CA THR A 90 -0.91 -6.93 -2.69
C THR A 90 -2.12 -7.72 -3.14
N SER A 91 -3.24 -7.03 -3.35
CA SER A 91 -4.47 -7.66 -3.85
C SER A 91 -5.25 -6.71 -4.77
N PRO A 92 -5.80 -7.22 -5.89
CA PRO A 92 -6.55 -6.38 -6.82
C PRO A 92 -7.92 -6.02 -6.27
N VAL A 93 -8.29 -4.75 -6.35
CA VAL A 93 -9.65 -4.27 -6.08
C VAL A 93 -10.38 -4.12 -7.41
N ARG A 94 -11.36 -5.00 -7.62
CA ARG A 94 -12.12 -5.07 -8.87
C ARG A 94 -13.44 -4.32 -8.76
N ASN A 95 -13.80 -3.63 -9.83
CA ASN A 95 -15.11 -3.03 -9.98
C ASN A 95 -16.14 -4.06 -10.48
N PRO A 96 -17.44 -3.71 -10.53
CA PRO A 96 -18.49 -4.62 -10.99
C PRO A 96 -18.29 -5.16 -12.41
N ASN A 97 -17.53 -4.46 -13.26
CA ASN A 97 -17.19 -4.89 -14.61
C ASN A 97 -15.95 -5.81 -14.66
N GLY A 98 -15.42 -6.22 -13.50
CA GLY A 98 -14.24 -7.09 -13.38
C GLY A 98 -12.89 -6.41 -13.61
N LYS A 99 -12.88 -5.11 -13.95
CA LYS A 99 -11.65 -4.33 -14.14
C LYS A 99 -11.02 -3.99 -12.79
N ILE A 100 -9.68 -3.98 -12.74
CA ILE A 100 -8.93 -3.58 -11.55
C ILE A 100 -8.86 -2.06 -11.53
N ASP A 101 -9.57 -1.45 -10.59
CA ASP A 101 -9.60 0.00 -10.36
C ASP A 101 -8.47 0.44 -9.43
N ALA A 102 -8.13 -0.41 -8.47
CA ALA A 102 -7.09 -0.14 -7.49
C ALA A 102 -6.39 -1.42 -7.05
N VAL A 103 -5.27 -1.26 -6.35
CA VAL A 103 -4.60 -2.35 -5.63
C VAL A 103 -4.52 -1.94 -4.17
N VAL A 104 -4.85 -2.87 -3.27
CA VAL A 104 -4.54 -2.72 -1.85
C VAL A 104 -3.19 -3.36 -1.58
N GLU A 105 -2.34 -2.65 -0.85
CA GLU A 105 -1.07 -3.12 -0.32
C GLU A 105 -1.14 -3.14 1.21
N THR A 106 -0.71 -4.24 1.81
CA THR A 106 -0.51 -4.35 3.25
C THR A 106 0.95 -4.63 3.57
N ARG A 107 1.45 -4.09 4.68
CA ARG A 107 2.80 -4.39 5.18
C ARG A 107 2.72 -4.78 6.64
N ARG A 108 3.34 -5.90 6.98
CA ARG A 108 3.41 -6.42 8.35
C ARG A 108 4.86 -6.70 8.72
N HIS A 109 5.25 -6.30 9.93
CA HIS A 109 6.52 -6.68 10.55
C HIS A 109 6.45 -8.14 11.01
N TYR A 110 7.59 -8.83 11.02
CA TYR A 110 7.72 -10.18 11.58
C TYR A 110 9.01 -10.30 12.40
#